data_AF-A0A2E0FG01-F1
#
_entry.id   AF-A0A2E0FG01-F1
#
_cell.length_a   1.000
_cell.length_b   1.000
_cell.length_c   1.000
_cell.angle_alpha   90.00
_cell.angle_beta   90.00
_cell.angle_gamma   90.00
#
_symmetry.space_group_name_H-M   'P 1'
#
loop_
_entity.id
_entity.type
_entity.pdbx_description
1 polymer ?
#
loop_
_entity_poly.entity_id
_entity_poly.type
_entity_poly.pdbx_seq_one_letter_code
_entity_poly.pdbx_strand_id
1 'polypeptide(L)'
;MNEKDFIVDKDRAEGQEEVILYDKDGKTVSEEERFIFMKEIRTDRGSKYFLMFNQSELVNPLGDNVFFRNYHNLKQKRVGAKAARFYLKFLREKNSRYFTMCRRDLDD
;
A
#
# COMPACT_ATOMS: atom_id res chain seq x y z
N MET A 1 9.05 -19.90 -43.66
CA MET A 1 9.08 -18.68 -42.85
C MET A 1 7.96 -18.85 -41.84
N ASN A 2 8.25 -19.39 -40.65
CA ASN A 2 7.21 -19.76 -39.68
C ASN A 2 7.16 -18.70 -38.59
N GLU A 3 6.03 -18.01 -38.53
CA GLU A 3 5.62 -17.15 -37.42
C GLU A 3 5.57 -18.01 -36.17
N LYS A 4 6.48 -17.73 -35.23
CA LYS A 4 6.40 -18.28 -33.88
C LYS A 4 5.31 -17.51 -33.16
N ASP A 5 4.20 -18.19 -32.92
CA ASP A 5 3.16 -17.75 -31.99
C ASP A 5 3.82 -17.39 -30.65
N PHE A 6 3.86 -16.09 -30.37
CA PHE A 6 4.09 -15.58 -29.02
C PHE A 6 2.84 -15.89 -28.20
N ILE A 7 2.77 -17.13 -27.69
CA ILE A 7 1.85 -17.46 -26.61
C ILE A 7 2.41 -16.75 -25.37
N VAL A 8 1.91 -15.54 -25.13
CA VAL A 8 1.99 -14.93 -23.81
C VAL A 8 1.11 -15.80 -22.94
N ASP A 9 1.74 -16.75 -22.23
CA ASP A 9 1.12 -17.46 -21.12
C ASP A 9 0.54 -16.40 -20.18
N LYS A 10 -0.76 -16.14 -20.36
CA LYS A 10 -1.59 -15.59 -19.31
C LYS A 10 -1.58 -16.68 -18.25
N ASP A 11 -0.61 -16.60 -17.36
CA ASP A 11 -0.58 -17.20 -16.03
C ASP A 11 -1.83 -16.69 -15.28
N ARG A 12 -2.99 -17.19 -15.68
CA ARG A 12 -4.27 -17.04 -15.02
C ARG A 12 -4.31 -18.14 -13.96
N ALA A 13 -3.35 -18.09 -13.05
CA ALA A 13 -3.51 -18.75 -11.78
C ALA A 13 -4.55 -17.92 -11.03
N GLU A 14 -5.81 -18.37 -11.06
CA GLU A 14 -6.85 -17.97 -10.12
C GLU A 14 -6.46 -18.48 -8.72
N GLY A 15 -5.31 -18.06 -8.22
CA GLY A 15 -4.98 -18.17 -6.81
C GLY A 15 -5.91 -17.24 -6.04
N GLN A 16 -6.43 -17.69 -4.91
CA GLN A 16 -7.29 -16.85 -4.08
C GLN A 16 -6.49 -15.62 -3.64
N GLU A 17 -6.77 -14.46 -4.24
CA GLU A 17 -6.18 -13.20 -3.81
C GLU A 17 -6.97 -12.67 -2.61
N GLU A 18 -6.37 -12.72 -1.42
CA GLU A 18 -6.94 -12.08 -0.23
C GLU A 18 -6.48 -10.61 -0.20
N VAL A 19 -7.44 -9.69 -0.26
CA VAL A 19 -7.19 -8.26 -0.17
C VAL A 19 -7.55 -7.77 1.22
N ILE A 20 -6.58 -7.15 1.90
CA ILE A 20 -6.76 -6.57 3.24
C ILE A 20 -6.48 -5.07 3.15
N LEU A 21 -7.44 -4.27 3.60
CA LEU A 21 -7.39 -2.81 3.55
C LEU A 21 -7.35 -2.26 4.97
N TYR A 22 -6.57 -1.21 5.17
CA TYR A 22 -6.37 -0.59 6.47
C TYR A 22 -6.71 0.90 6.44
N ASP A 23 -7.43 1.35 7.47
CA ASP A 23 -7.76 2.75 7.69
C ASP A 23 -6.59 3.53 8.34
N LYS A 24 -6.85 4.80 8.68
CA LYS A 24 -5.88 5.67 9.36
C LYS A 24 -5.42 5.14 10.72
N ASP A 25 -6.21 4.27 11.36
CA ASP A 25 -5.98 3.69 12.68
C ASP A 25 -5.38 2.28 12.60
N GLY A 26 -5.11 1.79 11.39
CA GLY A 26 -4.54 0.47 11.14
C GLY A 26 -5.52 -0.67 11.42
N LYS A 27 -6.82 -0.37 11.43
CA LYS A 27 -7.92 -1.33 11.49
C LYS A 27 -8.30 -1.79 10.09
N THR A 28 -8.74 -3.04 9.99
CA THR A 28 -9.20 -3.60 8.72
C THR A 28 -10.55 -3.02 8.33
N VAL A 29 -10.69 -2.62 7.07
CA VAL A 29 -11.91 -2.02 6.52
C VAL A 29 -12.34 -2.67 5.19
N SER A 30 -13.57 -2.42 4.76
CA SER A 30 -14.08 -2.86 3.46
C SER A 30 -13.65 -1.91 2.33
N GLU A 31 -13.81 -2.35 1.08
CA GLU A 31 -13.53 -1.55 -0.13
C GLU A 31 -14.42 -0.31 -0.27
N GLU A 32 -15.56 -0.28 0.44
CA GLU A 32 -16.53 0.81 0.41
C GLU A 32 -16.07 2.04 1.22
N GLU A 33 -15.05 1.88 2.06
CA GLU A 33 -14.50 2.98 2.84
C GLU A 33 -13.79 3.99 1.94
N ARG A 34 -14.08 5.27 2.18
CA ARG A 34 -13.61 6.37 1.31
C ARG A 34 -12.09 6.52 1.30
N PHE A 35 -11.38 6.04 2.32
CA PHE A 35 -9.93 6.26 2.46
C PHE A 35 -9.19 5.04 2.99
N ILE A 36 -8.36 4.46 2.13
CA ILE A 36 -7.50 3.32 2.43
C ILE A 36 -6.05 3.81 2.53
N PHE A 37 -5.43 3.66 3.70
CA PHE A 37 -4.07 4.15 3.98
C PHE A 37 -2.99 3.10 3.69
N MET A 38 -3.35 1.83 3.81
CA MET A 38 -2.51 0.70 3.43
C MET A 38 -3.37 -0.40 2.84
N LYS A 39 -2.85 -1.06 1.81
CA LYS A 39 -3.44 -2.23 1.18
C LYS A 39 -2.41 -3.36 1.16
N GLU A 40 -2.83 -4.54 1.56
CA GLU A 40 -2.07 -5.77 1.50
C GLU A 40 -2.80 -6.72 0.56
N ILE A 41 -2.10 -7.26 -0.44
CA ILE A 41 -2.60 -8.29 -1.33
C ILE A 41 -1.80 -9.55 -1.02
N ARG A 42 -2.47 -10.58 -0.52
CA ARG A 42 -1.86 -11.89 -0.28
C ARG A 42 -2.21 -12.81 -1.43
N THR A 43 -1.18 -13.47 -1.96
CA THR A 43 -1.32 -14.52 -2.96
C THR A 43 -0.55 -15.75 -2.49
N ASP A 44 -0.76 -16.88 -3.14
CA ASP A 44 -0.03 -18.13 -2.86
C ASP A 44 1.49 -17.98 -3.04
N ARG A 45 1.93 -16.98 -3.82
CA ARG A 45 3.34 -16.68 -4.10
C ARG A 45 3.93 -15.64 -3.14
N GLY A 46 3.14 -15.05 -2.24
CA GLY A 46 3.58 -14.09 -1.24
C GLY A 46 2.70 -12.85 -1.11
N SER A 47 3.15 -11.87 -0.32
CA SER A 47 2.39 -10.65 -0.04
C SER A 47 2.96 -9.43 -0.78
N LYS A 48 2.06 -8.64 -1.37
CA LYS A 48 2.38 -7.32 -1.94
C LYS A 48 1.76 -6.24 -1.05
N TYR A 49 2.51 -5.18 -0.78
CA TYR A 49 2.08 -4.11 0.10
C TYR A 49 2.03 -2.79 -0.65
N PHE A 50 1.01 -1.98 -0.36
CA PHE A 50 0.81 -0.68 -0.95
C PHE A 50 0.47 0.33 0.14
N LEU A 51 1.10 1.49 0.11
CA LEU A 51 0.78 2.60 1.03
C LEU A 51 0.21 3.78 0.24
N MET A 52 -0.60 4.60 0.90
CA MET A 52 -1.11 5.84 0.32
C MET A 52 -0.04 6.95 0.40
N PHE A 53 0.30 7.51 -0.76
CA PHE A 53 1.26 8.60 -0.92
C PHE A 53 0.62 9.79 -1.61
N ASN A 54 1.07 10.99 -1.27
CA ASN A 54 0.98 12.15 -2.14
C ASN A 54 2.12 12.07 -3.19
N GLN A 55 2.01 12.83 -4.29
CA GLN A 55 3.05 12.90 -5.33
C GLN A 55 4.46 13.15 -4.76
N SER A 56 4.55 13.87 -3.64
CA SER A 56 5.83 14.24 -3.02
C SER A 56 6.21 13.48 -1.75
N GLU A 57 5.28 12.86 -1.01
CA GLU A 57 5.58 12.23 0.30
C GLU A 57 4.53 11.16 0.72
N LEU A 58 4.89 10.32 1.70
CA LEU A 58 3.91 9.50 2.45
C LEU A 58 2.86 10.40 3.10
N VAL A 59 1.60 9.97 3.06
CA VAL A 59 0.53 10.69 3.77
C VAL A 59 0.65 10.43 5.28
N ASN A 60 0.64 11.50 6.08
CA ASN A 60 0.48 11.38 7.53
C ASN A 60 -1.02 11.20 7.86
N PRO A 61 -1.47 10.07 8.44
CA PRO A 61 -2.85 9.80 8.81
C PRO A 61 -3.34 10.58 10.05
N LEU A 62 -2.45 11.24 10.79
CA LEU A 62 -2.76 11.99 12.02
C LEU A 62 -3.00 13.48 11.77
N GLY A 63 -3.26 13.89 10.53
CA GLY A 63 -3.27 15.30 10.16
C GLY A 63 -4.47 16.05 10.71
N ASP A 64 -4.30 16.75 11.83
CA ASP A 64 -5.22 17.85 12.18
C ASP A 64 -4.80 19.17 11.51
N ASN A 65 -3.54 19.31 11.05
CA ASN A 65 -3.02 20.58 10.50
C ASN A 65 -2.14 20.49 9.25
N VAL A 66 -2.05 19.33 8.58
CA VAL A 66 -1.37 19.26 7.28
C VAL A 66 -2.43 19.36 6.19
N PHE A 67 -2.73 20.60 5.78
CA PHE A 67 -3.57 20.86 4.61
C PHE A 67 -2.95 20.19 3.39
N PHE A 68 -3.37 18.96 3.07
CA PHE A 68 -3.06 18.35 1.79
C PHE A 68 -3.89 19.09 0.74
N ARG A 69 -3.33 20.19 0.22
CA ARG A 69 -4.02 21.08 -0.73
C ARG A 69 -4.47 20.39 -2.02
N ASN A 70 -4.00 19.18 -2.33
CA ASN A 70 -4.35 18.44 -3.54
C ASN A 70 -4.62 16.95 -3.25
N TYR A 71 -5.81 16.63 -2.73
CA TYR A 71 -6.28 15.25 -2.56
C TYR A 71 -6.29 14.43 -3.85
N HIS A 72 -6.45 15.09 -5.01
CA HIS A 72 -6.36 14.45 -6.33
C HIS A 72 -5.00 13.82 -6.64
N ASN A 73 -3.95 14.18 -5.89
CA ASN A 73 -2.60 13.68 -6.10
C ASN A 73 -2.28 12.44 -5.24
N LEU A 74 -3.21 12.01 -4.38
CA LEU A 74 -3.01 10.83 -3.55
C LEU A 74 -3.17 9.55 -4.37
N LYS A 75 -2.17 8.65 -4.31
CA LYS A 75 -2.20 7.35 -4.98
C LYS A 75 -1.55 6.29 -4.10
N GLN A 76 -2.00 5.05 -4.25
CA GLN A 76 -1.34 3.90 -3.65
C GLN A 76 -0.08 3.54 -4.45
N LYS A 77 1.05 3.37 -3.76
CA LYS A 77 2.30 2.89 -4.35
C LYS A 77 2.73 1.61 -3.67
N ARG A 78 3.29 0.69 -4.45
CA ARG A 78 3.89 -0.55 -3.95
C ARG A 78 5.10 -0.21 -3.06
N VAL A 79 5.27 -0.96 -1.97
CA VAL A 79 6.42 -0.85 -1.07
C VAL A 79 6.87 -2.21 -0.56
N GLY A 80 8.10 -2.25 -0.05
CA GLY A 80 8.64 -3.42 0.63
C GLY A 80 7.93 -3.77 1.94
N ALA A 81 7.98 -5.06 2.31
CA ALA A 81 7.32 -5.60 3.50
C ALA A 81 7.78 -4.93 4.81
N LYS A 82 9.04 -4.52 4.89
CA LYS A 82 9.61 -3.86 6.07
C LYS A 82 9.01 -2.46 6.27
N ALA A 83 8.96 -1.66 5.21
CA ALA A 83 8.31 -0.36 5.24
C ALA A 83 6.83 -0.46 5.60
N ALA A 84 6.11 -1.42 5.01
CA ALA A 84 4.69 -1.65 5.30
C ALA A 84 4.45 -1.98 6.79
N ARG A 85 5.27 -2.84 7.39
CA ARG A 85 5.18 -3.19 8.82
C ARG A 85 5.39 -1.98 9.72
N PHE A 86 6.40 -1.15 9.45
CA PHE A 86 6.62 0.07 10.21
C PHE A 86 5.48 1.06 10.04
N TYR A 87 4.95 1.19 8.83
CA TYR A 87 3.81 2.05 8.58
C TYR A 87 2.57 1.58 9.35
N LEU A 88 2.23 0.30 9.30
CA LEU A 88 1.10 -0.26 10.04
C LEU A 88 1.26 -0.06 11.55
N LYS A 89 2.48 -0.23 12.07
CA LYS A 89 2.79 0.04 13.48
C LYS A 89 2.57 1.51 13.82
N PHE A 90 2.97 2.41 12.94
CA PHE A 90 2.66 3.84 13.07
C PHE A 90 1.15 4.11 13.04
N LEU A 91 0.39 3.53 12.12
CA LEU A 91 -1.07 3.72 12.02
C LEU A 91 -1.78 3.36 13.32
N ARG A 92 -1.33 2.28 13.99
CA ARG A 92 -1.92 1.77 15.23
C ARG A 92 -1.45 2.51 16.47
N GLU A 93 -0.15 2.73 16.61
CA GLU A 93 0.46 3.29 17.83
C GLU A 93 0.55 4.81 17.81
N LYS A 94 0.34 5.44 16.66
CA LYS A 94 0.49 6.88 16.43
C LYS A 94 1.88 7.43 16.80
N ASN A 95 2.87 6.56 16.87
CA ASN A 95 4.24 6.91 17.23
C ASN A 95 5.07 7.26 15.99
N SER A 96 5.49 8.53 15.92
CA SER A 96 6.22 9.11 14.78
C SER A 96 7.54 8.40 14.46
N ARG A 97 8.17 7.71 15.42
CA ARG A 97 9.40 6.95 15.17
C ARG A 97 9.21 5.87 14.11
N TYR A 98 8.08 5.17 14.12
CA TYR A 98 7.81 4.14 13.12
C TYR A 98 7.53 4.74 11.74
N PHE A 99 6.92 5.93 11.69
CA PHE A 99 6.78 6.67 10.44
C PHE A 99 8.15 7.04 9.85
N THR A 100 9.09 7.53 10.67
CA THR A 100 10.46 7.82 10.22
C THR A 100 11.19 6.56 9.73
N MET A 101 11.05 5.43 10.42
CA MET A 101 11.67 4.18 9.98
C MET A 101 11.05 3.65 8.68
N CYS A 102 9.72 3.72 8.55
CA CYS A 102 9.04 3.43 7.29
C CYS A 102 9.61 4.25 6.14
N ARG A 103 9.72 5.58 6.30
CA ARG A 103 10.26 6.49 5.28
C ARG A 103 11.66 6.11 4.78
N ARG A 104 12.51 5.58 5.67
CA ARG A 104 13.89 5.20 5.34
C ARG A 104 13.97 3.90 4.55
N ASP A 105 13.00 3.01 4.70
CA ASP A 105 12.97 1.69 4.06
C ASP A 105 12.06 1.67 2.82
N LEU A 106 11.71 2.83 2.25
CA LEU A 106 10.79 2.97 1.12
C LEU A 106 11.38 2.57 -0.25
N ASP A 107 12.64 2.18 -0.30
CA ASP A 107 13.31 1.82 -1.55
C ASP A 107 12.79 0.45 -2.05
N ASP A 108 11.93 0.50 -3.08
CA ASP A 108 11.41 -0.63 -3.87
C ASP A 108 11.52 -0.27 -5.36
#